data_AF-A0A5Q4FQ81-F1
#
_entry.id   AF-A0A5Q4FQ81-F1
#
_cell.length_a   1.000
_cell.length_b   1.000
_cell.length_c   1.000
_cell.angle_alpha   90.00
_cell.angle_beta   90.00
_cell.angle_gamma   90.00
#
_symmetry.space_group_name_H-M   'P 1'
#
loop_
_entity.id
_entity.type
_entity.pdbx_description
1 polymer ?
#
loop_
_entity_poly.entity_id
_entity_poly.type
_entity_poly.pdbx_seq_one_letter_code
_entity_poly.pdbx_strand_id
1 'polypeptide(L)' 'MRIQEIEIDDDNVGHLTSHHVTIAEIEAVFAGRPTIRRNKGGRTADDDAIANGIRVNFLYRPGVARPISAWRLQS' A
#
# COMPACT_ATOMS: atom_id res chain seq x y z
N MET A 1 -0.93 14.82 -0.94
CA MET A 1 -0.53 13.80 -1.92
C MET A 1 -1.77 13.33 -2.67
N ARG A 2 -1.71 13.15 -4.00
CA ARG A 2 -2.83 12.65 -4.80
C ARG A 2 -2.35 11.45 -5.61
N ILE A 3 -2.92 10.28 -5.36
CA ILE A 3 -2.64 9.04 -6.09
C ILE A 3 -3.62 8.98 -7.27
N GLN A 4 -3.09 8.73 -8.46
CA GLN A 4 -3.82 8.63 -9.72
C GLN A 4 -3.71 7.22 -10.30
N GLU A 5 -2.58 6.55 -10.05
CA GLU A 5 -2.27 5.21 -10.53
C GLU A 5 -1.66 4.36 -9.41
N ILE A 6 -1.90 3.05 -9.49
CA ILE A 6 -1.30 2.03 -8.63
C ILE A 6 -0.44 1.14 -9.53
N GLU A 7 0.87 1.19 -9.33
CA GLU A 7 1.83 0.36 -10.06
C GLU A 7 2.06 -0.92 -9.26
N ILE A 8 1.43 -2.03 -9.67
CA ILE A 8 1.69 -3.36 -9.10
C ILE A 8 2.84 -3.99 -9.87
N ASP A 9 3.92 -4.30 -9.15
CA ASP A 9 5.06 -5.04 -9.67
C ASP A 9 4.78 -6.54 -9.54
N ASP A 10 4.71 -7.26 -10.66
CA ASP A 10 4.39 -8.69 -10.72
C ASP A 10 5.36 -9.52 -9.86
N ASP A 11 6.65 -9.14 -9.83
CA ASP A 11 7.67 -9.79 -9.01
C ASP A 11 7.42 -9.57 -7.51
N ASN A 12 6.68 -8.52 -7.15
CA ASN A 12 6.34 -8.17 -5.78
C ASN A 12 4.96 -8.69 -5.33
N VAL A 13 4.13 -9.22 -6.23
CA VAL A 13 2.78 -9.71 -5.91
C VAL A 13 2.82 -10.74 -4.78
N GLY A 14 3.74 -11.71 -4.83
CA GLY A 14 3.87 -12.73 -3.79
C GLY A 14 4.14 -12.14 -2.41
N HIS A 15 4.92 -11.06 -2.33
CA HIS A 15 5.18 -10.37 -1.07
C HIS A 15 3.96 -9.57 -0.60
N LEU A 16 3.28 -8.87 -1.52
CA LEU A 16 2.06 -8.11 -1.23
C LEU A 16 0.95 -8.98 -0.67
N THR A 17 0.79 -10.19 -1.20
CA THR A 17 -0.29 -11.10 -0.81
C THR A 17 0.06 -12.05 0.33
N SER A 18 1.30 -12.02 0.82
CA SER A 18 1.81 -12.94 1.85
C SER A 18 1.03 -12.91 3.17
N HIS A 19 0.35 -11.80 3.46
CA HIS A 19 -0.42 -11.60 4.70
C HIS A 19 -1.94 -11.66 4.50
N HIS A 20 -2.43 -12.51 3.59
CA HIS A 20 -3.86 -12.69 3.31
C HIS A 20 -4.58 -11.39 2.90
N VAL A 21 -3.85 -10.52 2.20
CA VAL A 21 -4.37 -9.32 1.55
C VAL A 21 -4.34 -9.59 0.05
N THR A 22 -5.42 -9.30 -0.65
CA THR A 22 -5.51 -9.44 -2.10
C THR A 22 -5.12 -8.13 -2.81
N ILE A 23 -4.77 -8.22 -4.09
CA ILE A 23 -4.50 -7.02 -4.92
C ILE A 23 -5.74 -6.11 -4.96
N ALA A 24 -6.94 -6.68 -5.13
CA ALA A 24 -8.18 -5.92 -5.13
C ALA A 24 -8.41 -5.15 -3.80
N GLU A 25 -8.02 -5.73 -2.67
CA GLU A 25 -8.09 -5.04 -1.37
C GLU A 25 -7.08 -3.90 -1.26
N ILE A 26 -5.88 -4.07 -1.82
CA ILE A 26 -4.88 -3.01 -1.92
C ILE A 26 -5.41 -1.87 -2.78
N GLU A 27 -5.99 -2.17 -3.94
CA GLU A 27 -6.63 -1.17 -4.80
C GLU A 27 -7.77 -0.44 -4.08
N ALA A 28 -8.60 -1.17 -3.33
CA ALA A 28 -9.67 -0.60 -2.53
C ALA A 28 -9.17 0.35 -1.43
N VAL A 29 -7.98 0.10 -0.84
CA VAL A 29 -7.36 1.04 0.10
C VAL A 29 -7.09 2.39 -0.57
N PHE A 30 -6.53 2.39 -1.78
CA PHE A 30 -6.16 3.62 -2.49
C PHE A 30 -7.34 4.30 -3.20
N ALA A 31 -8.37 3.55 -3.61
CA ALA A 31 -9.59 4.09 -4.21
C ALA A 31 -10.48 4.84 -3.19
N GLY A 32 -10.34 4.51 -1.90
CA GLY A 32 -11.08 5.15 -0.82
C GLY A 32 -10.48 6.48 -0.35
N ARG A 33 -10.52 6.71 0.97
CA ARG A 33 -9.87 7.84 1.63
C ARG A 33 -8.90 7.31 2.70
N PRO A 34 -7.76 6.75 2.30
CA PRO A 34 -6.82 6.19 3.26
C PRO A 34 -6.21 7.30 4.12
N THR A 35 -5.89 6.96 5.36
CA THR A 35 -4.96 7.76 6.14
C THR A 35 -3.56 7.48 5.62
N ILE A 36 -2.88 8.51 5.13
CA ILE A 36 -1.52 8.41 4.60
C ILE A 36 -0.55 9.08 5.56
N ARG A 37 0.54 8.40 5.89
CA ARG A 37 1.62 8.95 6.71
C ARG A 37 2.98 8.48 6.21
N ARG A 38 4.03 9.22 6.57
CA ARG A 38 5.41 8.79 6.33
C ARG A 38 5.74 7.57 7.18
N ASN A 39 6.31 6.56 6.53
CA ASN A 39 6.81 5.37 7.19
C ASN A 39 8.11 5.70 7.93
N LYS A 40 8.09 5.68 9.27
CA LYS A 40 9.26 5.97 10.11
C LYS A 40 10.45 5.01 9.88
N GLY A 41 10.21 3.84 9.27
CA GLY A 41 11.24 2.85 8.98
C GLY A 41 12.12 3.20 7.77
N GLY A 42 11.60 3.96 6.79
CA GLY A 42 12.31 4.57 5.65
C GLY A 42 13.20 3.69 4.75
N ARG A 43 13.32 2.38 4.99
CA ARG A 43 14.27 1.51 4.25
C ARG A 43 13.71 0.98 2.94
N THR A 44 12.44 0.56 2.93
CA THR A 44 11.84 -0.18 1.81
C THR A 44 10.60 0.49 1.23
N ALA A 45 10.00 1.41 1.99
CA ALA A 45 8.82 2.18 1.59
C ALA A 45 8.86 3.53 2.31
N ASP A 46 8.43 4.59 1.63
CA ASP A 46 8.45 5.96 2.13
C ASP A 46 7.21 6.30 2.95
N ASP A 47 6.07 5.70 2.58
CA ASP A 47 4.75 6.00 3.13
C ASP A 47 3.97 4.72 3.46
N ASP A 48 2.99 4.85 4.35
CA ASP A 48 1.96 3.85 4.56
C ASP A 48 0.55 4.45 4.45
N ALA A 49 -0.33 3.70 3.77
CA ALA A 49 -1.74 3.98 3.58
C ALA A 49 -2.55 3.01 4.44
N ILE A 50 -3.49 3.54 5.22
CA ILE A 50 -4.34 2.75 6.10
C ILE A 50 -5.81 3.02 5.78
N ALA A 51 -6.52 1.97 5.39
CA ALA A 51 -7.97 1.95 5.22
C ALA A 51 -8.50 0.52 5.34
N ASN A 52 -9.78 0.35 5.65
CA ASN A 52 -10.45 -0.98 5.63
C ASN A 52 -9.76 -2.06 6.48
N GLY A 53 -9.10 -1.66 7.59
CA GLY A 53 -8.33 -2.59 8.42
C GLY A 53 -7.06 -3.14 7.77
N ILE A 54 -6.59 -2.52 6.68
CA ILE A 54 -5.40 -2.91 5.94
C ILE A 54 -4.40 -1.75 5.97
N ARG A 55 -3.14 -2.09 6.21
CA ARG A 55 -2.01 -1.18 6.01
C ARG A 55 -1.26 -1.62 4.76
N VAL A 56 -1.02 -0.67 3.87
CA VAL A 56 -0.19 -0.84 2.67
C VAL A 56 1.00 0.10 2.78
N ASN A 57 2.21 -0.44 2.82
CA ASN A 57 3.42 0.34 2.64
C ASN A 57 3.71 0.50 1.16
N PHE A 58 4.09 1.70 0.72
CA PHE A 58 4.32 1.98 -0.68
C PHE A 58 5.42 3.02 -0.88
N LEU A 59 5.99 3.03 -2.08
CA LEU A 59 6.78 4.13 -2.59
C LEU A 59 5.86 5.09 -3.32
N TYR A 60 6.03 6.39 -3.06
CA TYR A 60 5.30 7.41 -3.80
C TYR A 60 6.21 8.06 -4.84
N ARG A 61 5.79 7.97 -6.10
CA ARG A 61 6.24 8.86 -7.16
C ARG A 61 5.10 9.82 -7.48
N PRO A 62 5.35 11.04 -7.99
CA PRO A 62 4.27 12.01 -8.24
C PRO A 62 3.10 11.39 -9.03
N GLY A 63 1.95 11.19 -8.35
CA GLY A 63 0.75 10.57 -8.93
C GLY A 63 0.69 9.04 -8.90
N VAL A 64 1.78 8.34 -8.58
CA VAL A 64 1.86 6.87 -8.65
C VAL A 64 2.20 6.29 -7.28
N ALA A 65 1.38 5.38 -6.78
CA ALA A 65 1.70 4.57 -5.61
C ALA A 65 2.20 3.20 -6.08
N ARG A 66 3.39 2.79 -5.62
CA ARG A 66 3.94 1.45 -5.85
C ARG A 66 3.91 0.66 -4.54
N PRO A 67 2.90 -0.21 -4.32
CA PRO A 67 2.82 -1.03 -3.12
C PRO A 67 4.04 -1.94 -2.98
N ILE A 68 4.60 -1.96 -1.78
CA ILE A 68 5.76 -2.80 -1.44
C ILE A 68 5.34 -3.95 -0.53
N SER A 69 4.55 -3.68 0.50
CA SER A 69 4.03 -4.71 1.41
C SER A 69 2.67 -4.31 1.96
N ALA A 70 1.85 -5.30 2.31
CA ALA A 70 0.53 -5.07 2.88
C ALA A 70 0.23 -6.09 3.99
N TRP A 71 -0.55 -5.69 5.00
CA TRP A 71 -1.04 -6.61 6.03
C TRP A 71 -2.35 -6.12 6.64
N ARG A 72 -3.10 -7.07 7.19
CA ARG A 72 -4.28 -6.77 8.02
C ARG A 72 -3.83 -6.25 9.39
N LEU A 73 -4.46 -5.17 9.82
CA LEU A 73 -4.37 -4.69 11.19
C LEU A 73 -5.26 -5.60 12.05
N GLN A 74 -4.67 -6.31 13.02
CA GLN A 74 -5.46 -7.02 14.02
C GLN A 74 -6.22 -5.99 14.86
N SER A 75 -7.53 -6.16 14.94
CA SER A 75 -8.42 -5.46 15.87
C SER A 75 -8.17 -5.88 17.30
#